data_AF-A0A6C1U1N6-F1
#
_entry.id   AF-A0A6C1U1N6-F1
#
_cell.length_a   1.000
_cell.length_b   1.000
_cell.length_c   1.000
_cell.angle_alpha   90.00
_cell.angle_beta   90.00
_cell.angle_gamma   90.00
#
_symmetry.space_group_name_H-M   'P 1'
#
loop_
_entity.id
_entity.type
_entity.pdbx_description
1 polymer ?
#
loop_
_entity_poly.entity_id
_entity_poly.type
_entity_poly.pdbx_seq_one_letter_code
_entity_poly.pdbx_strand_id
1 'polypeptide(L)'
;FRGDKFYVGNVQGDKGKSLVVELSGNEAGLWHDFATGEGGDIIDLWAGVNRKSTRIEFPEVMASIAEWFGKKHTRKYKNLEQFLTCSWNYYDENNQVIVIVNRYDLPGGKEYRPFDVKRSKFAAPEIRPLYNIPGILKSDKVVLVEGEKCAEVLIEKGITATTIMSGANALIEKTDWTPLKGKNIIIWPDNDEPGKKYAENAKKKLLEIGVASLVVLNIPQNKPKGWDAADCVLEGMNVEEFVLNNKSPRKSKTIDTT
;
A
#
# COMPACT_ATOMS: atom_id res chain seq x y z
N PHE A 1 20.75 0.18 -39.63
CA PHE A 1 22.15 -0.21 -39.41
C PHE A 1 22.89 -0.23 -40.72
N ARG A 2 24.05 0.43 -40.79
CA ARG A 2 24.97 0.40 -41.94
C ARG A 2 26.39 0.44 -41.38
N GLY A 3 27.07 -0.70 -41.38
CA GLY A 3 28.36 -0.84 -40.70
C GLY A 3 28.24 -0.48 -39.21
N ASP A 4 29.15 0.36 -38.74
CA ASP A 4 29.27 0.84 -37.36
C ASP A 4 28.28 1.96 -36.99
N LYS A 5 27.30 2.25 -37.84
CA LYS A 5 26.36 3.36 -37.64
C LYS A 5 24.90 2.93 -37.68
N PHE A 6 24.11 3.53 -36.80
CA PHE A 6 22.65 3.48 -36.85
C PHE A 6 22.11 4.77 -37.45
N TYR A 7 21.06 4.66 -38.27
CA TYR A 7 20.45 5.79 -38.98
C TYR A 7 18.95 5.81 -38.73
N VAL A 8 18.41 6.98 -38.43
CA VAL A 8 16.98 7.23 -38.23
C VAL A 8 16.64 8.68 -38.60
N GLY A 9 15.36 9.01 -38.75
CA GLY A 9 14.93 10.34 -39.18
C GLY A 9 14.96 11.41 -38.10
N ASN A 10 14.80 11.03 -36.83
CA ASN A 10 14.88 11.93 -35.69
C ASN A 10 14.88 11.11 -34.39
N VAL A 11 14.95 11.80 -33.25
CA VAL A 11 14.89 11.22 -31.91
C VAL A 11 13.59 10.47 -31.59
N GLN A 12 12.52 10.66 -32.37
CA GLN A 12 11.23 9.97 -32.18
C GLN A 12 11.11 8.67 -33.00
N GLY A 13 12.13 8.34 -33.80
CA GLY A 13 12.14 7.10 -34.56
C GLY A 13 11.52 7.20 -35.96
N ASP A 14 11.24 8.41 -36.45
CA ASP A 14 10.64 8.59 -37.77
C ASP A 14 11.57 8.07 -38.88
N LYS A 15 10.98 7.72 -40.03
CA LYS A 15 11.75 7.22 -41.18
C LYS A 15 12.62 8.34 -41.75
N GLY A 16 13.93 8.08 -41.83
CA GLY A 16 14.89 9.03 -42.41
C GLY A 16 16.34 8.58 -42.17
N LYS A 17 17.28 9.47 -42.46
CA LYS A 17 18.73 9.25 -42.29
C LYS A 17 19.46 10.48 -41.76
N SER A 18 18.71 11.44 -41.23
CA SER A 18 19.24 12.71 -40.71
C SER A 18 19.90 12.52 -39.35
N LEU A 19 19.37 11.63 -38.50
CA LEU A 19 20.00 11.26 -37.23
C LEU A 19 20.91 10.05 -37.41
N VAL A 20 22.13 10.17 -36.91
CA VAL A 20 23.16 9.13 -36.92
C VAL A 20 23.64 8.86 -35.50
N VAL A 21 23.78 7.58 -35.15
CA VAL A 21 24.39 7.13 -33.88
C VAL A 21 25.60 6.26 -34.21
N GLU A 22 26.76 6.59 -33.64
CA GLU A 22 27.98 5.80 -33.74
C GLU A 22 27.91 4.62 -32.76
N LEU A 23 28.13 3.40 -33.25
CA LEU A 23 27.97 2.16 -32.47
C LEU A 23 29.30 1.55 -32.03
N SER A 24 30.43 1.97 -32.60
CA SER A 24 31.76 1.43 -32.30
C SER A 24 32.85 2.51 -32.45
N GLY A 25 34.08 2.17 -32.05
CA GLY A 25 35.22 3.10 -32.09
C GLY A 25 35.21 4.14 -30.96
N ASN A 26 36.02 5.19 -31.12
CA ASN A 26 36.20 6.24 -30.10
C ASN A 26 34.98 7.16 -29.92
N GLU A 27 34.06 7.13 -30.89
CA GLU A 27 32.83 7.95 -30.89
C GLU A 27 31.60 7.12 -30.51
N ALA A 28 31.78 5.86 -30.10
CA ALA A 28 30.67 4.98 -29.74
C ALA A 28 29.74 5.61 -28.69
N GLY A 29 28.45 5.65 -29.00
CA GLY A 29 27.41 6.25 -28.15
C GLY A 29 27.16 7.74 -28.41
N LEU A 30 27.93 8.39 -29.28
CA LEU A 30 27.62 9.74 -29.75
C LEU A 30 26.56 9.70 -30.85
N TRP A 31 25.75 10.74 -30.90
CA TRP A 31 24.74 10.93 -31.94
C TRP A 31 24.68 12.37 -32.43
N HIS A 32 24.23 12.52 -33.67
CA HIS A 32 24.02 13.82 -34.29
C HIS A 32 22.86 13.76 -35.28
N ASP A 33 21.99 14.77 -35.26
CA ASP A 33 20.95 14.99 -36.25
C ASP A 33 21.35 16.13 -37.20
N PHE A 34 21.69 15.77 -38.43
CA PHE A 34 22.10 16.71 -39.47
C PHE A 34 20.98 17.65 -39.93
N ALA A 35 19.71 17.37 -39.62
CA ALA A 35 18.59 18.24 -39.97
C ALA A 35 18.39 19.38 -38.95
N THR A 36 18.62 19.11 -37.67
CA THR A 36 18.42 20.10 -36.59
C THR A 36 19.73 20.69 -36.06
N GLY A 37 20.85 20.03 -36.30
CA GLY A 37 22.15 20.36 -35.71
C GLY A 37 22.29 19.90 -34.25
N GLU A 38 21.30 19.19 -33.73
CA GLU A 38 21.33 18.65 -32.37
C GLU A 38 22.21 17.40 -32.29
N GLY A 39 22.78 17.15 -31.12
CA GLY A 39 23.61 15.96 -30.88
C GLY A 39 24.08 15.92 -29.44
N GLY A 40 24.75 14.83 -29.09
CA GLY A 40 25.24 14.60 -27.74
C GLY A 40 25.64 13.15 -27.53
N ASP A 41 25.62 12.73 -26.29
CA ASP A 41 25.88 11.34 -25.93
C ASP A 41 24.58 10.51 -25.81
N ILE A 42 24.72 9.25 -25.43
CA ILE A 42 23.60 8.33 -25.28
C ILE A 42 22.59 8.76 -24.20
N ILE A 43 23.02 9.53 -23.21
CA ILE A 43 22.15 10.08 -22.16
C ILE A 43 21.33 11.24 -22.73
N ASP A 44 21.95 12.11 -23.53
CA ASP A 44 21.24 13.17 -24.26
C ASP A 44 20.21 12.57 -25.24
N LEU A 45 20.57 11.49 -25.94
CA LEU A 45 19.66 10.78 -26.83
C LEU A 45 18.47 10.20 -26.06
N TRP A 46 18.72 9.53 -24.94
CA TRP A 46 17.68 9.00 -24.07
C TRP A 46 16.73 10.09 -23.59
N ALA A 47 17.28 11.23 -23.17
CA ALA A 47 16.49 12.39 -22.75
C ALA A 47 15.60 12.90 -23.88
N GLY A 48 16.15 13.09 -25.09
CA GLY A 48 15.42 13.54 -26.27
C GLY A 48 14.28 12.61 -26.66
N VAL A 49 14.50 11.30 -26.67
CA VAL A 49 13.46 10.27 -26.90
C VAL A 49 12.31 10.43 -25.90
N ASN A 50 12.65 10.66 -24.63
CA ASN A 50 11.68 10.82 -23.54
C ASN A 50 11.14 12.27 -23.40
N ARG A 51 11.46 13.17 -24.33
CA ARG A 51 11.07 14.59 -24.31
C ARG A 51 11.50 15.32 -23.03
N LYS A 52 12.69 15.00 -22.54
CA LYS A 52 13.32 15.60 -21.36
C LYS A 52 14.61 16.33 -21.72
N SER A 53 15.09 17.18 -20.83
CA SER A 53 16.41 17.83 -20.95
C SER A 53 17.41 17.30 -19.93
N THR A 54 18.61 16.92 -20.38
CA THR A 54 19.74 16.58 -19.48
C THR A 54 20.26 17.79 -18.69
N ARG A 55 19.96 19.01 -19.11
CA ARG A 55 20.39 20.24 -18.41
C ARG A 55 19.46 20.64 -17.28
N ILE A 56 18.17 20.31 -17.40
CA ILE A 56 17.11 20.76 -16.47
C ILE A 56 16.58 19.59 -15.63
N GLU A 57 16.46 18.41 -16.22
CA GLU A 57 15.76 17.24 -15.68
C GLU A 57 16.70 16.02 -15.57
N PHE A 58 18.00 16.27 -15.33
CA PHE A 58 19.00 15.21 -15.22
C PHE A 58 18.61 14.09 -14.23
N PRO A 59 18.08 14.38 -13.02
CA PRO A 59 17.65 13.34 -12.10
C PRO A 59 16.52 12.46 -12.66
N GLU A 60 15.54 13.05 -13.35
CA GLU A 60 14.39 12.36 -13.94
C GLU A 60 14.79 11.53 -15.18
N VAL A 61 15.82 11.97 -15.91
CA VAL A 61 16.44 11.21 -17.00
C VAL A 61 17.16 9.97 -16.43
N MET A 62 17.99 10.15 -15.40
CA MET A 62 18.68 9.03 -14.74
C MET A 62 17.71 8.05 -14.07
N ALA A 63 16.61 8.54 -13.50
CA ALA A 63 15.57 7.70 -12.92
C ALA A 63 14.90 6.81 -13.98
N SER A 64 14.59 7.38 -15.16
CA SER A 64 14.01 6.64 -16.28
C SER A 64 14.98 5.59 -16.84
N ILE A 65 16.27 5.91 -16.95
CA ILE A 65 17.30 4.95 -17.36
C ILE A 65 17.41 3.81 -16.35
N ALA A 66 17.43 4.12 -15.06
CA ALA A 66 17.49 3.11 -14.01
C ALA A 66 16.25 2.19 -14.02
N GLU A 67 15.06 2.76 -14.21
CA GLU A 67 13.81 1.99 -14.35
C GLU A 67 13.87 1.04 -15.54
N TRP A 68 14.40 1.49 -16.68
CA TRP A 68 14.60 0.64 -17.85
C TRP A 68 15.58 -0.51 -17.60
N PHE A 69 16.63 -0.29 -16.79
CA PHE A 69 17.52 -1.35 -16.29
C PHE A 69 16.89 -2.23 -15.18
N GLY A 70 15.60 -2.06 -14.88
CA GLY A 70 14.91 -2.79 -13.81
C GLY A 70 15.29 -2.37 -12.40
N LYS A 71 16.02 -1.26 -12.23
CA LYS A 71 16.38 -0.69 -10.93
C LYS A 71 15.31 0.32 -10.50
N LYS A 72 14.52 -0.04 -9.49
CA LYS A 72 13.59 0.90 -8.85
C LYS A 72 14.38 1.94 -8.04
N HIS A 73 14.39 3.19 -8.48
CA HIS A 73 14.94 4.29 -7.70
C HIS A 73 14.04 4.57 -6.49
N THR A 74 14.43 4.08 -5.32
CA THR A 74 13.91 4.60 -4.06
C THR A 74 14.64 5.92 -3.80
N ARG A 75 13.94 7.07 -3.89
CA ARG A 75 14.48 8.35 -3.41
C ARG A 75 14.85 8.14 -1.93
N LYS A 76 16.14 8.06 -1.62
CA LYS A 76 16.60 8.07 -0.23
C LYS A 76 16.45 9.50 0.29
N TYR A 77 15.33 9.79 0.96
CA TYR A 77 15.17 11.04 1.68
C TYR A 77 16.24 11.09 2.78
N LYS A 78 17.17 12.06 2.69
CA LYS A 78 18.31 12.21 3.62
C LYS A 78 17.89 12.45 5.08
N ASN A 79 16.65 12.87 5.29
CA ASN A 79 16.04 13.02 6.61
C ASN A 79 14.61 12.48 6.57
N LEU A 80 14.45 11.16 6.69
CA LEU A 80 13.13 10.52 6.71
C LEU A 80 12.31 10.94 7.94
N GLU A 81 12.96 11.22 9.06
CA GLU A 81 12.28 11.51 10.32
C GLU A 81 11.40 12.76 10.25
N GLN A 82 11.76 13.76 9.43
CA GLN A 82 10.93 14.95 9.24
C GLN A 82 9.56 14.66 8.61
N PHE A 83 9.40 13.48 8.00
CA PHE A 83 8.15 13.04 7.38
C PHE A 83 7.39 12.03 8.24
N LEU A 84 7.91 11.65 9.42
CA LEU A 84 7.23 10.74 10.35
C LEU A 84 5.96 11.42 10.87
N THR A 85 4.79 10.85 10.57
CA THR A 85 3.50 11.42 10.99
C THR A 85 2.80 10.59 12.05
N CYS A 86 2.96 9.26 12.03
CA CYS A 86 2.36 8.37 13.03
C CYS A 86 3.24 7.15 13.28
N SER A 87 3.09 6.55 14.47
CA SER A 87 3.73 5.28 14.83
C SER A 87 2.74 4.44 15.64
N TRP A 88 2.58 3.17 15.26
CA TRP A 88 1.71 2.23 15.97
C TRP A 88 2.50 1.04 16.51
N ASN A 89 2.35 0.79 17.81
CA ASN A 89 3.00 -0.32 18.50
C ASN A 89 2.12 -1.57 18.45
N TYR A 90 2.72 -2.68 18.01
CA TYR A 90 2.12 -4.00 18.12
C TYR A 90 2.69 -4.69 19.34
N TYR A 91 1.80 -5.17 20.21
CA TYR A 91 2.13 -5.78 21.48
C TYR A 91 1.88 -7.28 21.45
N ASP A 92 2.64 -8.03 22.25
CA ASP A 92 2.31 -9.41 22.62
C ASP A 92 1.21 -9.45 23.71
N GLU A 93 0.84 -10.66 24.12
CA GLU A 93 -0.13 -10.89 25.20
C GLU A 93 0.29 -10.33 26.57
N ASN A 94 1.59 -10.06 26.76
CA ASN A 94 2.19 -9.53 27.98
C ASN A 94 2.43 -8.01 27.92
N ASN A 95 1.93 -7.32 26.89
CA ASN A 95 2.16 -5.89 26.62
C ASN A 95 3.62 -5.52 26.30
N GLN A 96 4.42 -6.47 25.79
CA GLN A 96 5.75 -6.17 25.25
C GLN A 96 5.64 -5.79 23.78
N VAL A 97 6.37 -4.75 23.35
CA VAL A 97 6.35 -4.30 21.95
C VAL A 97 7.13 -5.28 21.07
N ILE A 98 6.46 -5.83 20.05
CA ILE A 98 7.05 -6.74 19.06
C ILE A 98 7.54 -5.96 17.84
N VAL A 99 6.71 -5.03 17.34
CA VAL A 99 6.98 -4.28 16.11
C VAL A 99 6.34 -2.91 16.18
N ILE A 100 7.05 -1.90 15.67
CA ILE A 100 6.55 -0.53 15.55
C ILE A 100 6.35 -0.24 14.07
N VAL A 101 5.12 0.09 13.65
CA VAL A 101 4.82 0.49 12.28
C VAL A 101 4.85 2.01 12.21
N ASN A 102 5.86 2.55 11.51
CA ASN A 102 6.02 3.99 11.32
C ASN A 102 5.42 4.41 9.97
N ARG A 103 4.61 5.46 9.96
CA ARG A 103 4.09 6.08 8.75
C ARG A 103 4.86 7.36 8.44
N TYR A 104 5.28 7.47 7.19
CA TYR A 104 5.93 8.65 6.64
C TYR A 104 5.06 9.24 5.54
N ASP A 105 4.66 10.49 5.67
CA ASP A 105 3.95 11.21 4.62
C ASP A 105 4.97 12.04 3.81
N LEU A 106 5.43 11.44 2.71
CA LEU A 106 6.44 12.00 1.83
C LEU A 106 5.77 12.86 0.74
N PRO A 107 6.49 13.79 0.08
CA PRO A 107 5.93 14.55 -1.04
C PRO A 107 5.41 13.67 -2.20
N GLY A 108 5.93 12.45 -2.34
CA GLY A 108 5.52 11.48 -3.36
C GLY A 108 4.46 10.45 -2.90
N GLY A 109 3.91 10.60 -1.70
CA GLY A 109 2.93 9.66 -1.13
C GLY A 109 3.33 9.14 0.25
N LYS A 110 2.52 8.21 0.77
CA LYS A 110 2.74 7.62 2.09
C LYS A 110 3.60 6.35 2.02
N GLU A 111 4.50 6.20 2.98
CA GLU A 111 5.28 4.97 3.20
C GLU A 111 5.04 4.44 4.60
N TYR A 112 4.98 3.10 4.73
CA TYR A 112 4.89 2.41 6.01
C TYR A 112 6.17 1.58 6.21
N ARG A 113 6.85 1.78 7.34
CA ARG A 113 8.10 1.09 7.65
C ARG A 113 8.01 0.41 9.02
N PRO A 114 7.76 -0.91 9.04
CA PRO A 114 7.81 -1.69 10.27
C PRO A 114 9.26 -1.78 10.80
N PHE A 115 9.39 -1.69 12.11
CA PHE A 115 10.61 -1.91 12.85
C PHE A 115 10.41 -3.09 13.81
N ASP A 116 10.98 -4.25 13.47
CA ASP A 116 11.00 -5.44 14.30
C ASP A 116 11.91 -5.18 15.51
N VAL A 117 11.32 -5.08 16.69
CA VAL A 117 12.01 -4.71 17.93
C VAL A 117 12.99 -5.81 18.33
N LYS A 118 12.57 -7.07 18.24
CA LYS A 118 13.39 -8.23 18.64
C LYS A 118 14.65 -8.35 17.78
N ARG A 119 14.53 -8.07 16.48
CA ARG A 119 15.67 -8.13 15.53
C ARG A 119 16.38 -6.79 15.37
N SER A 120 15.86 -5.71 15.96
CA SER A 120 16.34 -4.34 15.78
C SER A 120 16.55 -3.98 14.31
N LYS A 121 15.55 -4.28 13.47
CA LYS A 121 15.64 -4.12 12.01
C LYS A 121 14.38 -3.49 11.44
N PHE A 122 14.55 -2.57 10.50
CA PHE A 122 13.46 -2.09 9.64
C PHE A 122 13.01 -3.17 8.66
N ALA A 123 12.18 -4.08 9.16
CA ALA A 123 11.52 -5.14 8.44
C ALA A 123 10.27 -5.58 9.23
N ALA A 124 9.29 -6.14 8.54
CA ALA A 124 8.22 -6.85 9.23
C ALA A 124 8.77 -8.18 9.81
N PRO A 125 8.29 -8.62 10.98
CA PRO A 125 8.49 -9.99 11.45
C PRO A 125 8.05 -11.01 10.39
N GLU A 126 8.61 -12.23 10.47
CA GLU A 126 8.25 -13.32 9.57
C GLU A 126 6.78 -13.72 9.73
N ILE A 127 6.35 -13.89 10.99
CA ILE A 127 4.96 -14.03 11.39
C ILE A 127 4.53 -12.73 12.06
N ARG A 128 3.53 -12.05 11.47
CA ARG A 128 3.10 -10.71 11.87
C ARG A 128 2.00 -10.80 12.92
N PRO A 129 2.13 -10.10 14.05
CA PRO A 129 1.06 -10.01 15.04
C PRO A 129 -0.09 -9.15 14.51
N LEU A 130 -1.27 -9.35 15.10
CA LEU A 130 -2.40 -8.43 14.95
C LEU A 130 -2.16 -7.15 15.76
N TYR A 131 -2.73 -6.04 15.31
CA TYR A 131 -2.73 -4.83 16.10
C TYR A 131 -3.62 -5.01 17.34
N ASN A 132 -3.25 -4.42 18.49
CA ASN A 132 -4.08 -4.45 19.70
C ASN A 132 -4.39 -5.86 20.27
N ILE A 133 -3.43 -6.80 20.25
CA ILE A 133 -3.58 -8.12 20.91
C ILE A 133 -4.07 -8.01 22.37
N PRO A 134 -3.52 -7.14 23.24
CA PRO A 134 -4.02 -6.99 24.60
C PRO A 134 -5.51 -6.64 24.69
N GLY A 135 -6.03 -5.83 23.77
CA GLY A 135 -7.45 -5.50 23.67
C GLY A 135 -8.28 -6.68 23.17
N ILE A 136 -7.80 -7.39 22.14
CA ILE A 136 -8.45 -8.61 21.61
C ILE A 136 -8.65 -9.65 22.69
N LEU A 137 -7.64 -9.90 23.53
CA LEU A 137 -7.70 -10.91 24.58
C LEU A 137 -8.80 -10.62 25.63
N LYS A 138 -9.10 -9.33 25.86
CA LYS A 138 -10.08 -8.88 26.87
C LYS A 138 -11.51 -8.74 26.34
N SER A 139 -11.74 -8.92 25.03
CA SER A 139 -13.05 -8.73 24.42
C SER A 139 -13.51 -9.94 23.62
N ASP A 140 -14.79 -10.28 23.70
CA ASP A 140 -15.41 -11.32 22.86
C ASP A 140 -15.85 -10.79 21.50
N LYS A 141 -15.89 -9.46 21.31
CA LYS A 141 -16.26 -8.81 20.05
C LYS A 141 -15.12 -7.93 19.56
N VAL A 142 -14.74 -8.10 18.30
CA VAL A 142 -13.63 -7.37 17.69
C VAL A 142 -14.04 -6.84 16.32
N VAL A 143 -13.76 -5.57 16.06
CA VAL A 143 -13.91 -4.94 14.74
C VAL A 143 -12.59 -5.03 13.98
N LEU A 144 -12.60 -5.65 12.80
CA LEU A 144 -11.45 -5.72 11.90
C LEU A 144 -11.58 -4.64 10.83
N VAL A 145 -10.64 -3.70 10.81
CA VAL A 145 -10.54 -2.61 9.81
C VAL A 145 -9.29 -2.75 8.95
N GLU A 146 -9.21 -2.02 7.84
CA GLU A 146 -8.08 -2.10 6.92
C GLU A 146 -6.78 -1.54 7.48
N GLY A 147 -6.81 -0.46 8.28
CA GLY A 147 -5.59 0.24 8.70
C GLY A 147 -5.51 0.59 10.19
N GLU A 148 -4.29 0.84 10.67
CA GLU A 148 -4.00 1.10 12.07
C GLU A 148 -4.68 2.39 12.56
N LYS A 149 -4.72 3.44 11.72
CA LYS A 149 -5.45 4.69 11.98
C LYS A 149 -6.94 4.43 12.25
N CYS A 150 -7.58 3.60 11.43
CA CYS A 150 -9.00 3.24 11.59
C CYS A 150 -9.23 2.40 12.84
N ALA A 151 -8.26 1.58 13.25
CA ALA A 151 -8.39 0.79 14.46
C ALA A 151 -8.24 1.67 15.70
N GLU A 152 -7.28 2.59 15.67
CA GLU A 152 -6.99 3.55 16.74
C GLU A 152 -8.20 4.42 17.08
N VAL A 153 -8.84 5.05 16.09
CA VAL A 153 -10.04 5.87 16.31
C VAL A 153 -11.20 5.08 16.91
N LEU A 154 -11.35 3.79 16.58
CA LEU A 154 -12.36 2.92 17.18
C LEU A 154 -12.02 2.57 18.63
N ILE A 155 -10.74 2.27 18.90
CA ILE A 155 -10.23 1.98 20.25
C ILE A 155 -10.43 3.18 21.17
N GLU A 156 -10.16 4.40 20.69
CA GLU A 156 -10.41 5.65 21.42
C GLU A 156 -11.89 5.86 21.77
N LYS A 157 -12.81 5.27 21.00
CA LYS A 157 -14.26 5.25 21.29
C LYS A 157 -14.69 4.08 22.16
N GLY A 158 -13.76 3.30 22.71
CA GLY A 158 -14.05 2.14 23.55
C GLY A 158 -14.43 0.88 22.78
N ILE A 159 -14.32 0.88 21.46
CA ILE A 159 -14.62 -0.27 20.61
C ILE A 159 -13.33 -1.07 20.41
N THR A 160 -13.35 -2.35 20.77
CA THR A 160 -12.20 -3.21 20.51
C THR A 160 -12.03 -3.42 19.01
N ALA A 161 -10.99 -2.82 18.44
CA ALA A 161 -10.66 -2.92 17.03
C ALA A 161 -9.22 -3.44 16.81
N THR A 162 -9.00 -3.99 15.63
CA THR A 162 -7.71 -4.51 15.19
C THR A 162 -7.53 -4.35 13.68
N THR A 163 -6.30 -4.55 13.21
CA THR A 163 -5.96 -4.65 11.79
C THR A 163 -4.74 -5.56 11.61
N ILE A 164 -4.49 -5.93 10.35
CA ILE A 164 -3.27 -6.63 9.94
C ILE A 164 -2.25 -5.61 9.42
N MET A 165 -0.97 -5.88 9.66
CA MET A 165 0.09 -5.00 9.18
C MET A 165 0.10 -4.92 7.65
N SER A 166 0.17 -3.69 7.12
CA SER A 166 0.12 -3.35 5.68
C SER A 166 -1.28 -3.36 5.02
N GLY A 167 -2.37 -3.49 5.79
CA GLY A 167 -3.75 -3.31 5.33
C GLY A 167 -4.13 -4.09 4.07
N ALA A 168 -4.76 -3.46 3.07
CA ALA A 168 -5.18 -4.16 1.82
C ALA A 168 -4.03 -4.79 1.03
N ASN A 169 -2.78 -4.36 1.24
CA ASN A 169 -1.60 -4.93 0.60
C ASN A 169 -0.95 -6.06 1.41
N ALA A 170 -1.52 -6.40 2.56
CA ALA A 170 -0.98 -7.42 3.44
C ALA A 170 -1.08 -8.82 2.81
N LEU A 171 -0.07 -9.62 3.09
CA LEU A 171 -0.10 -11.05 2.82
C LEU A 171 -0.84 -11.72 3.98
N ILE A 172 -2.10 -12.11 3.75
CA ILE A 172 -2.99 -12.72 4.76
C ILE A 172 -2.30 -13.89 5.47
N GLU A 173 -1.56 -14.72 4.72
CA GLU A 173 -0.87 -15.91 5.25
C GLU A 173 0.36 -15.59 6.14
N LYS A 174 0.87 -14.37 6.11
CA LYS A 174 2.00 -13.96 6.97
C LYS A 174 1.55 -13.40 8.32
N THR A 175 0.26 -13.39 8.60
CA THR A 175 -0.31 -12.86 9.85
C THR A 175 -0.76 -14.01 10.72
N ASP A 176 -0.48 -13.92 12.02
CA ASP A 176 -1.08 -14.81 12.99
C ASP A 176 -2.50 -14.35 13.33
N TRP A 177 -3.49 -15.11 12.84
CA TRP A 177 -4.91 -14.84 13.06
C TRP A 177 -5.47 -15.54 14.30
N THR A 178 -4.68 -16.40 14.96
CA THR A 178 -5.15 -17.21 16.09
C THR A 178 -5.76 -16.40 17.25
N PRO A 179 -5.36 -15.14 17.54
CA PRO A 179 -6.01 -14.35 18.59
C PRO A 179 -7.51 -14.09 18.34
N LEU A 180 -7.98 -14.22 17.09
CA LEU A 180 -9.38 -14.00 16.72
C LEU A 180 -10.24 -15.28 16.77
N LYS A 181 -9.63 -16.44 17.00
CA LYS A 181 -10.36 -17.72 17.07
C LYS A 181 -11.43 -17.69 18.16
N GLY A 182 -12.64 -18.15 17.84
CA GLY A 182 -13.78 -18.17 18.76
C GLY A 182 -14.36 -16.79 19.12
N LYS A 183 -13.90 -15.69 18.51
CA LYS A 183 -14.39 -14.32 18.77
C LYS A 183 -15.55 -13.97 17.82
N ASN A 184 -16.32 -12.94 18.16
CA ASN A 184 -17.33 -12.35 17.29
C ASN A 184 -16.71 -11.23 16.47
N ILE A 185 -16.53 -11.44 15.16
CA ILE A 185 -15.81 -10.53 14.30
C ILE A 185 -16.75 -9.71 13.42
N ILE A 186 -16.47 -8.42 13.34
CA ILE A 186 -17.14 -7.49 12.44
C ILE A 186 -16.07 -6.89 11.52
N ILE A 187 -16.15 -7.18 10.22
CA ILE A 187 -15.26 -6.58 9.22
C ILE A 187 -15.85 -5.25 8.79
N TRP A 188 -15.07 -4.18 8.90
CA TRP A 188 -15.39 -2.84 8.41
C TRP A 188 -14.39 -2.49 7.29
N PRO A 189 -14.77 -2.69 6.02
CA PRO A 189 -13.90 -2.33 4.89
C PRO A 189 -13.91 -0.83 4.61
N ASP A 190 -12.89 -0.37 3.88
CA ASP A 190 -12.92 0.93 3.22
C ASP A 190 -13.94 0.89 2.05
N ASN A 191 -14.59 2.02 1.77
CA ASN A 191 -15.62 2.10 0.72
C ASN A 191 -15.05 2.19 -0.70
N ASP A 192 -14.25 1.21 -1.08
CA ASP A 192 -13.69 1.09 -2.43
C ASP A 192 -13.42 -0.38 -2.84
N GLU A 193 -12.92 -0.58 -4.06
CA GLU A 193 -12.66 -1.93 -4.58
C GLU A 193 -11.52 -2.67 -3.84
N PRO A 194 -10.38 -2.03 -3.50
CA PRO A 194 -9.40 -2.62 -2.59
C PRO A 194 -9.98 -3.08 -1.25
N GLY A 195 -10.78 -2.24 -0.59
CA GLY A 195 -11.40 -2.54 0.70
C GLY A 195 -12.37 -3.73 0.63
N LYS A 196 -13.18 -3.81 -0.43
CA LYS A 196 -14.04 -4.99 -0.70
C LYS A 196 -13.23 -6.27 -0.86
N LYS A 197 -12.13 -6.22 -1.63
CA LYS A 197 -11.25 -7.38 -1.83
C LYS A 197 -10.56 -7.80 -0.53
N TYR A 198 -10.13 -6.83 0.27
CA TYR A 198 -9.58 -7.06 1.60
C TYR A 198 -10.60 -7.79 2.49
N ALA A 199 -11.84 -7.30 2.58
CA ALA A 199 -12.88 -7.92 3.39
C ALA A 199 -13.18 -9.36 2.97
N GLU A 200 -13.26 -9.66 1.68
CA GLU A 200 -13.49 -11.03 1.21
C GLU A 200 -12.32 -11.97 1.53
N ASN A 201 -11.07 -11.50 1.44
CA ASN A 201 -9.90 -12.28 1.82
C ASN A 201 -9.84 -12.54 3.33
N ALA A 202 -10.06 -11.50 4.15
CA ALA A 202 -10.12 -11.62 5.60
C ALA A 202 -11.25 -12.56 6.03
N LYS A 203 -12.43 -12.43 5.41
CA LYS A 203 -13.58 -13.30 5.66
C LYS A 203 -13.26 -14.77 5.45
N LYS A 204 -12.61 -15.12 4.34
CA LYS A 204 -12.18 -16.52 4.07
C LYS A 204 -11.27 -17.02 5.19
N LYS A 205 -10.27 -16.22 5.59
CA LYS A 205 -9.32 -16.61 6.64
C LYS A 205 -9.97 -16.76 8.00
N LEU A 206 -10.89 -15.86 8.35
CA LEU A 206 -11.62 -15.90 9.63
C LEU A 206 -12.56 -17.10 9.72
N LEU A 207 -13.17 -17.51 8.60
CA LEU A 207 -13.94 -18.75 8.54
C LEU A 207 -13.05 -19.99 8.73
N GLU A 208 -11.86 -20.00 8.12
CA GLU A 208 -10.88 -21.10 8.25
C GLU A 208 -10.44 -21.31 9.71
N ILE A 209 -10.15 -20.24 10.46
CA ILE A 209 -9.68 -20.36 11.86
C ILE A 209 -10.79 -20.69 12.86
N GLY A 210 -12.06 -20.56 12.48
CA GLY A 210 -13.23 -20.81 13.33
C GLY A 210 -13.55 -19.67 14.32
N VAL A 211 -13.98 -18.52 13.80
CA VAL A 211 -14.60 -17.44 14.60
C VAL A 211 -16.01 -17.83 15.07
N ALA A 212 -16.48 -17.27 16.19
CA ALA A 212 -17.82 -17.57 16.72
C ALA A 212 -18.95 -16.95 15.87
N SER A 213 -18.72 -15.75 15.36
CA SER A 213 -19.59 -15.12 14.36
C SER A 213 -18.80 -14.16 13.47
N LEU A 214 -19.31 -13.93 12.27
CA LEU A 214 -18.67 -13.08 11.28
C LEU A 214 -19.71 -12.24 10.55
N VAL A 215 -19.54 -10.92 10.58
CA VAL A 215 -20.37 -9.95 9.84
C VAL A 215 -19.45 -9.04 9.04
N VAL A 216 -19.83 -8.71 7.81
CA VAL A 216 -19.19 -7.64 7.03
C VAL A 216 -20.17 -6.47 7.03
N LEU A 217 -19.73 -5.28 7.46
CA LEU A 217 -20.56 -4.09 7.47
C LEU A 217 -20.91 -3.67 6.05
N ASN A 218 -22.16 -3.27 5.84
CA ASN A 218 -22.62 -2.69 4.59
C ASN A 218 -22.50 -1.18 4.68
N ILE A 219 -21.64 -0.60 3.85
CA ILE A 219 -21.45 0.85 3.82
C ILE A 219 -22.64 1.48 3.08
N PRO A 220 -23.29 2.52 3.63
CA PRO A 220 -24.39 3.20 2.94
C PRO A 220 -23.96 3.74 1.57
N GLN A 221 -24.82 3.57 0.56
CA GLN A 221 -24.51 3.94 -0.83
C GLN A 221 -24.22 5.43 -1.03
N ASN A 222 -24.67 6.29 -0.12
CA ASN A 222 -24.45 7.73 -0.17
C ASN A 222 -23.07 8.15 0.39
N LYS A 223 -22.26 7.23 0.93
CA LYS A 223 -20.92 7.55 1.41
C LYS A 223 -19.91 7.66 0.25
N PRO A 224 -18.93 8.58 0.34
CA PRO A 224 -17.95 8.78 -0.72
C PRO A 224 -17.05 7.55 -0.88
N LYS A 225 -16.38 7.45 -2.03
CA LYS A 225 -15.37 6.43 -2.26
C LYS A 225 -14.21 6.59 -1.27
N GLY A 226 -13.76 5.47 -0.69
CA GLY A 226 -12.69 5.43 0.31
C GLY A 226 -13.14 5.77 1.72
N TRP A 227 -14.44 5.98 1.94
CA TRP A 227 -15.00 6.23 3.26
C TRP A 227 -14.75 5.06 4.21
N ASP A 228 -14.21 5.34 5.40
CA ASP A 228 -13.78 4.33 6.36
C ASP A 228 -14.30 4.59 7.80
N ALA A 229 -13.81 3.82 8.78
CA ALA A 229 -14.18 3.98 10.18
C ALA A 229 -13.71 5.31 10.78
N ALA A 230 -12.60 5.89 10.31
CA ALA A 230 -12.14 7.20 10.76
C ALA A 230 -13.04 8.31 10.23
N ASP A 231 -13.49 8.23 8.97
CA ASP A 231 -14.46 9.18 8.43
C ASP A 231 -15.79 9.12 9.19
N CYS A 232 -16.25 7.92 9.57
CA CYS A 232 -17.43 7.74 10.42
C CYS A 232 -17.35 8.50 11.75
N VAL A 233 -16.20 8.39 12.42
CA VAL A 233 -15.94 9.11 13.67
C VAL A 233 -15.85 10.62 13.44
N LEU A 234 -15.17 11.05 12.37
CA LEU A 234 -14.99 12.47 12.03
C LEU A 234 -16.32 13.16 11.69
N GLU A 235 -17.25 12.46 11.05
CA GLU A 235 -18.60 12.95 10.77
C GLU A 235 -19.50 13.00 12.02
N GLY A 236 -19.00 12.56 13.19
CA GLY A 236 -19.74 12.56 14.45
C GLY A 236 -20.85 11.51 14.52
N MET A 237 -20.82 10.49 13.65
CA MET A 237 -21.81 9.41 13.69
C MET A 237 -21.58 8.50 14.91
N ASN A 238 -22.67 7.98 15.47
CA ASN A 238 -22.57 7.00 16.54
C ASN A 238 -22.08 5.65 15.97
N VAL A 239 -20.81 5.37 16.20
CA VAL A 239 -20.13 4.17 15.70
C VAL A 239 -20.73 2.88 16.26
N GLU A 240 -21.09 2.86 17.55
CA GLU A 240 -21.72 1.69 18.16
C GLU A 240 -23.05 1.37 17.51
N GLU A 241 -23.88 2.40 17.31
CA GLU A 241 -25.16 2.27 16.64
C GLU A 241 -24.99 1.82 15.17
N PHE A 242 -24.03 2.41 14.45
CA PHE A 242 -23.72 2.03 13.07
C PHE A 242 -23.32 0.56 12.94
N VAL A 243 -22.49 0.08 13.87
CA VAL A 243 -22.06 -1.32 13.92
C VAL A 243 -23.21 -2.26 14.32
N LEU A 244 -24.10 -1.83 15.22
CA LEU A 244 -25.25 -2.61 15.68
C LEU A 244 -26.35 -2.74 14.62
N ASN A 245 -26.63 -1.66 13.88
CA ASN A 245 -27.69 -1.58 12.88
C ASN A 245 -27.36 -2.32 11.57
N ASN A 246 -26.08 -2.65 11.35
CA ASN A 246 -25.60 -3.40 10.19
C ASN A 246 -25.81 -4.93 10.29
N LYS A 247 -26.63 -5.41 11.21
CA LYS A 247 -27.02 -6.83 11.25
C LYS A 247 -28.03 -7.11 10.14
N SER A 248 -27.67 -7.93 9.17
CA SER A 248 -28.65 -8.55 8.25
C SER A 248 -29.77 -9.23 9.05
N PRO A 249 -31.03 -9.22 8.56
CA PRO A 249 -32.16 -9.78 9.28
C PRO A 249 -31.89 -11.25 9.64
N ARG A 250 -32.10 -11.60 10.93
CA ARG A 250 -32.13 -13.00 11.37
C ARG A 250 -33.11 -13.74 10.45
N LYS A 251 -32.64 -14.69 9.64
CA LYS A 251 -33.54 -15.70 9.07
C LYS A 251 -34.08 -16.52 10.25
N SER A 252 -35.24 -16.17 10.77
CA SER A 252 -36.03 -17.09 11.60
C SER A 252 -36.35 -18.28 10.72
N LYS A 253 -35.72 -19.43 10.98
CA LYS A 253 -36.29 -20.70 10.56
C LYS A 253 -37.56 -20.89 11.39
N THR A 254 -38.71 -20.54 10.83
CA THR A 254 -39.97 -21.16 11.22
C THR A 254 -39.81 -22.65 10.93
N ILE A 255 -39.79 -23.44 11.99
CA ILE A 255 -39.98 -24.88 11.91
C ILE A 255 -41.50 -25.03 11.73
N ASP A 256 -41.94 -25.27 10.51
CA ASP A 256 -43.29 -25.78 10.28
C ASP A 256 -43.31 -27.22 10.76
N THR A 257 -43.89 -27.43 11.93
CA THR A 257 -44.43 -28.71 12.35
C THR A 257 -45.72 -28.96 11.58
N THR A 258 -45.73 -30.00 10.75
CA THR A 258 -46.94 -30.78 10.45
C THR A 258 -46.55 -32.21 10.14
#